data_AF-A0A428BZL9-F1
#
_entry.id   AF-A0A428BZL9-F1
#
_cell.length_a   1.000
_cell.length_b   1.000
_cell.length_c   1.000
_cell.angle_alpha   90.00
_cell.angle_beta   90.00
_cell.angle_gamma   90.00
#
_symmetry.space_group_name_H-M   'P 1'
#
loop_
_entity.id
_entity.type
_entity.pdbx_description
1 polymer ?
#
loop_
_entity_poly.entity_id
_entity_poly.type
_entity_poly.pdbx_seq_one_letter_code
_entity_poly.pdbx_strand_id
1 'polypeptide(L)' 'MIQKTEQLKDLLDRGFVLFSKNGIIESAKLPEFGSLTITMQDGRPVYQEVLAKTKFTAD' A
#
# COMPACT_ATOMS: atom_id res chain seq x y z
N MET A 1 -7.74 -24.24 4.94
CA MET A 1 -6.88 -23.30 4.16
C MET A 1 -7.37 -21.84 4.20
N ILE A 2 -8.10 -21.40 5.24
CA ILE A 2 -8.78 -20.09 5.25
C ILE A 2 -7.92 -18.95 5.84
N GLN A 3 -6.83 -19.24 6.54
CA GLN A 3 -6.09 -18.21 7.29
C GLN A 3 -5.41 -17.14 6.41
N LYS A 4 -4.92 -17.50 5.22
CA LYS A 4 -4.12 -16.58 4.39
C LYS A 4 -4.97 -15.55 3.66
N THR A 5 -6.17 -15.93 3.22
CA THR A 5 -7.12 -15.04 2.54
C THR A 5 -7.72 -14.03 3.53
N GLU A 6 -8.08 -14.48 4.74
CA GLU A 6 -8.57 -13.58 5.79
C GLU A 6 -7.49 -12.57 6.23
N GLN A 7 -6.21 -12.98 6.29
CA GLN A 7 -5.09 -12.09 6.57
C GLN A 7 -4.89 -11.02 5.47
N LEU A 8 -5.01 -11.40 4.20
CA LEU A 8 -4.93 -10.45 3.08
C LEU A 8 -6.11 -9.47 3.10
N LYS A 9 -7.30 -9.96 3.42
CA LYS A 9 -8.50 -9.13 3.56
C LYS A 9 -8.36 -8.14 4.73
N ASP A 10 -7.85 -8.56 5.89
CA ASP A 10 -7.60 -7.68 7.04
C ASP A 10 -6.67 -6.51 6.68
N LEU A 11 -5.60 -6.78 5.92
CA LEU A 11 -4.69 -5.73 5.46
C LEU A 11 -5.40 -4.72 4.55
N LEU A 12 -6.22 -5.19 3.61
CA LEU A 12 -7.00 -4.31 2.74
C LEU A 12 -8.01 -3.48 3.53
N ASP A 13 -8.75 -4.10 4.46
CA ASP A 13 -9.73 -3.43 5.32
C ASP A 13 -9.07 -2.34 6.20
N ARG A 14 -7.79 -2.51 6.55
CA ARG A 14 -6.99 -1.56 7.33
C ARG A 14 -6.28 -0.49 6.48
N GLY A 15 -6.57 -0.45 5.18
CA GLY A 15 -6.04 0.57 4.26
C GLY A 15 -4.62 0.31 3.78
N PHE A 16 -4.17 -0.94 3.76
CA PHE A 16 -2.91 -1.31 3.10
C PHE A 16 -3.12 -1.52 1.61
N VAL A 17 -2.17 -1.06 0.81
CA VAL A 17 -2.01 -1.43 -0.60
C VAL A 17 -1.12 -2.65 -0.67
N LEU A 18 -1.59 -3.68 -1.38
CA LEU A 18 -0.84 -4.91 -1.62
C LEU A 18 -0.26 -4.88 -3.04
N PHE A 19 1.00 -5.27 -3.20
CA PHE A 19 1.67 -5.31 -4.50
C PHE A 19 2.68 -6.46 -4.57
N SER A 20 2.96 -6.94 -5.78
CA SER A 20 3.94 -8.02 -6.00
C SER A 20 5.33 -7.44 -6.19
N LYS A 21 6.30 -7.91 -5.40
CA LYS A 21 7.73 -7.60 -5.57
C LYS A 21 8.50 -8.91 -5.63
N ASN A 22 9.05 -9.21 -6.80
CA ASN A 22 9.83 -10.43 -7.05
C ASN A 22 9.10 -11.73 -6.67
N GLY A 23 7.78 -11.80 -6.89
CA GLY A 23 6.97 -12.98 -6.59
C GLY A 23 6.50 -13.08 -5.13
N ILE A 24 6.81 -12.10 -4.30
CA ILE A 24 6.34 -11.98 -2.91
C ILE A 24 5.29 -10.86 -2.85
N ILE A 25 4.18 -11.10 -2.17
CA ILE A 25 3.20 -10.05 -1.88
C ILE A 25 3.77 -9.21 -0.74
N GLU A 26 4.01 -7.94 -1.03
CA GLU A 26 4.35 -6.92 -0.06
C GLU A 26 3.17 -5.98 0.18
N SER A 27 3.24 -5.20 1.26
CA SER A 27 2.16 -4.30 1.69
C SER A 27 2.72 -2.95 2.14
N ALA A 28 2.05 -1.87 1.75
CA ALA A 28 2.34 -0.53 2.22
C ALA A 28 1.08 0.12 2.80
N LYS A 29 1.19 0.75 3.97
CA LYS A 29 0.05 1.43 4.61
C LYS A 29 -0.18 2.79 3.97
N LEU A 30 -1.41 3.10 3.60
CA LEU A 30 -1.77 4.46 3.19
C LEU A 30 -1.65 5.42 4.39
N PRO A 31 -1.07 6.62 4.21
CA PRO A 31 -1.12 7.64 5.24
C PRO A 31 -2.58 8.11 5.40
N GLU A 32 -2.95 8.52 6.62
CA GLU A 32 -4.29 9.05 6.90
C GLU A 32 -4.60 10.30 6.05
N PHE A 33 -3.58 11.13 5.83
CA PHE A 33 -3.60 12.24 4.87
C PHE A 33 -2.29 12.23 4.10
N GLY A 34 -2.34 12.34 2.77
CA GLY A 34 -1.16 12.35 1.91
C GLY A 34 -1.25 11.38 0.74
N SER A 35 -0.12 10.79 0.36
CA SER A 35 -0.03 9.89 -0.80
C SER A 35 0.96 8.75 -0.58
N LEU A 36 0.67 7.62 -1.21
CA LEU A 36 1.60 6.51 -1.45
C LEU A 36 1.85 6.44 -2.95
N THR A 37 3.11 6.51 -3.37
CA THR A 37 3.53 6.37 -4.77
C THR A 37 4.33 5.08 -4.91
N ILE A 38 3.93 4.21 -5.84
CA ILE A 38 4.69 3.02 -6.23
C ILE A 38 4.97 3.12 -7.73
N THR A 39 6.25 3.20 -8.09
CA THR A 39 6.67 3.25 -9.49
C THR A 39 6.98 1.84 -9.97
N MET A 40 6.34 1.44 -11.07
CA MET A 40 6.54 0.16 -11.72
C MET A 40 7.43 0.32 -12.95
N GLN A 41 8.38 -0.59 -13.13
CA GLN A 41 9.15 -0.75 -14.37
C GLN A 41 9.19 -2.24 -14.72
N ASP A 42 8.84 -2.57 -15.96
CA ASP A 42 8.81 -3.97 -16.44
C ASP A 42 7.98 -4.91 -15.56
N GLY A 43 6.85 -4.41 -15.04
CA GLY A 43 5.96 -5.15 -14.14
C GLY A 43 6.50 -5.35 -12.72
N ARG A 44 7.59 -4.67 -12.35
CA ARG A 44 8.22 -4.76 -11.02
C ARG A 44 8.21 -3.40 -10.31
N PRO A 45 7.96 -3.34 -9.00
CA PRO A 45 8.10 -2.11 -8.24
C PRO A 45 9.59 -1.77 -8.09
N VAL A 46 9.99 -0.59 -8.57
CA VAL A 46 11.36 -0.09 -8.51
C VAL A 46 11.54 1.04 -7.50
N TYR A 47 10.46 1.71 -7.13
CA TYR A 47 10.48 2.80 -6.17
C TYR A 47 9.16 2.84 -5.38
N GLN A 48 9.28 3.20 -4.10
CA GLN A 48 8.15 3.40 -3.20
C GLN A 48 8.40 4.66 -2.36
N GLU A 49 7.40 5.53 -2.31
CA GLU A 49 7.41 6.72 -1.46
C GLU A 49 6.09 6.84 -0.71
N VAL A 50 6.18 7.16 0.58
CA VAL A 50 5.03 7.53 1.40
C VAL A 50 5.21 8.97 1.83
N LEU A 51 4.31 9.83 1.37
CA LEU A 51 4.25 11.23 1.77
C LEU A 51 3.05 11.40 2.71
N ALA A 52 3.32 11.49 4.00
CA ALA A 52 2.31 11.92 4.97
C ALA A 52 2.17 13.44 4.94
N LYS A 53 0.93 13.92 4.93
CA LYS A 53 0.58 15.34 4.96
C LYS A 53 -0.25 15.63 6.21
N THR A 54 -0.33 16.90 6.58
CA THR A 54 -1.38 17.36 7.48
C THR A 54 -2.72 17.31 6.76
N LYS A 55 -3.79 17.12 7.54
CA LYS A 55 -5.17 17.18 7.04
C LYS A 55 -5.36 18.48 6.26
N PHE A 56 -5.80 18.37 5.01
CA PHE A 56 -6.23 19.55 4.26
C PHE A 56 -7.49 20.10 4.94
N THR A 57 -7.35 21.18 5.68
CA THR A 57 -8.45 22.05 6.05
C THR A 57 -8.54 23.10 4.95
N ALA A 58 -9.59 23.02 4.12
CA ALA A 58 -9.96 24.17 3.31
C ALA A 58 -10.51 25.22 4.29
N ASP A 59 -9.83 26.38 4.37
CA ASP A 59 -10.37 27.58 5.02
C ASP A 59 -11.59 28.11 4.25
#